data_AF-A0A4V2PQW2-F1
#
_entry.id   AF-A0A4V2PQW2-F1
#
_cell.length_a   1.000
_cell.length_b   1.000
_cell.length_c   1.000
_cell.angle_alpha   90.00
_cell.angle_beta   90.00
_cell.angle_gamma   90.00
#
_symmetry.space_group_name_H-M   'P 1'
#
loop_
_entity.id
_entity.type
_entity.pdbx_description
1 polymer ?
#
loop_
_entity_poly.entity_id
_entity_poly.type
_entity_poly.pdbx_seq_one_letter_code
_entity_poly.pdbx_strand_id
1 'polypeptide(L)'
;MTKTILAVWQSEDKGKSETLREFATLLLATYPTHRIIFPITGIIPSAGDFRLVVEINGQIIAVETQGDPKTDLEKRLFDLADNFNCELILCATRTRGETVWAVNEVVNRRGFEPIWTSTYEIRNNSNYTLVNRLKASHILDLLQTLNII
;
A
#
# COMPACT_ATOMS: atom_id res chain seq x y z
N MET A 1 18.89 2.11 4.35
CA MET A 1 17.84 2.74 3.50
C MET A 1 16.87 3.47 4.41
N THR A 2 16.28 4.54 3.92
CA THR A 2 15.23 5.26 4.66
C THR A 2 13.91 4.49 4.53
N LYS A 3 13.18 4.30 5.64
CA LYS A 3 11.86 3.65 5.62
C LYS A 3 10.86 4.55 4.91
N THR A 4 9.95 4.00 4.10
CA THR A 4 9.01 4.76 3.27
C THR A 4 7.57 4.32 3.51
N ILE A 5 6.64 5.28 3.60
CA ILE A 5 5.20 5.01 3.60
C ILE A 5 4.55 5.68 2.39
N LEU A 6 3.97 4.89 1.49
CA LEU A 6 3.23 5.37 0.33
C LEU A 6 1.73 5.29 0.60
N ALA A 7 1.10 6.45 0.76
CA ALA A 7 -0.33 6.56 1.03
C ALA A 7 -1.11 6.87 -0.26
N VAL A 8 -1.98 5.94 -0.65
CA VAL A 8 -2.95 6.11 -1.74
C VAL A 8 -4.22 6.75 -1.18
N TRP A 9 -4.38 8.05 -1.38
CA TRP A 9 -5.51 8.82 -0.86
C TRP A 9 -6.56 9.09 -1.94
N GLN A 10 -7.84 8.97 -1.58
CA GLN A 10 -8.98 9.39 -2.40
C GLN A 10 -10.31 9.22 -1.62
N SER A 11 -11.37 9.85 -2.11
CA SER A 11 -12.76 9.60 -1.71
C SER A 11 -13.17 8.12 -1.82
N GLU A 12 -14.32 7.77 -1.24
CA GLU A 12 -14.90 6.42 -1.32
C GLU A 12 -15.15 5.97 -2.75
N ASP A 13 -15.04 4.65 -3.00
CA ASP A 13 -15.37 4.04 -4.30
C ASP A 13 -14.60 4.61 -5.50
N LYS A 14 -13.35 5.03 -5.25
CA LYS A 14 -12.43 5.54 -6.29
C LYS A 14 -11.25 4.62 -6.60
N GLY A 15 -11.34 3.33 -6.25
CA GLY A 15 -10.38 2.31 -6.69
C GLY A 15 -9.10 2.19 -5.85
N LYS A 16 -9.09 2.67 -4.59
CA LYS A 16 -7.89 2.62 -3.73
C LYS A 16 -7.46 1.17 -3.44
N SER A 17 -8.39 0.38 -2.89
CA SER A 17 -8.13 -1.02 -2.54
C SER A 17 -7.82 -1.85 -3.79
N GLU A 18 -8.49 -1.57 -4.92
CA GLU A 18 -8.21 -2.19 -6.21
C GLU A 18 -6.82 -1.85 -6.74
N THR A 19 -6.39 -0.58 -6.66
CA THR A 19 -5.05 -0.16 -7.08
C THR A 19 -3.98 -0.86 -6.23
N LEU A 20 -4.15 -0.92 -4.91
CA LEU A 20 -3.22 -1.61 -4.03
C LEU A 20 -3.20 -3.12 -4.25
N ARG A 21 -4.34 -3.72 -4.62
CA ARG A 21 -4.42 -5.14 -5.00
C ARG A 21 -3.69 -5.44 -6.30
N GLU A 22 -3.89 -4.61 -7.32
CA GLU A 22 -3.17 -4.73 -8.59
C GLU A 22 -1.66 -4.49 -8.37
N PHE A 23 -1.28 -3.57 -7.49
CA PHE A 23 0.12 -3.38 -7.08
C PHE A 23 0.69 -4.62 -6.41
N ALA A 24 0.00 -5.20 -5.41
CA ALA A 24 0.46 -6.40 -4.73
C ALA A 24 0.62 -7.58 -5.71
N THR A 25 -0.32 -7.73 -6.66
CA THR A 25 -0.25 -8.76 -7.69
C THR A 25 0.95 -8.56 -8.61
N LEU A 26 1.15 -7.33 -9.09
CA LEU A 26 2.27 -6.97 -9.96
C LEU A 26 3.62 -7.12 -9.25
N LEU A 27 3.70 -6.75 -7.98
CA LEU A 27 4.88 -6.88 -7.14
C LEU A 27 5.35 -8.34 -7.07
N LEU A 28 4.44 -9.27 -6.68
CA LEU A 28 4.78 -10.68 -6.58
C LEU A 28 5.14 -11.32 -7.93
N ALA A 29 4.52 -10.85 -9.01
CA ALA A 29 4.85 -11.29 -10.37
C ALA A 29 6.23 -10.77 -10.83
N THR A 30 6.59 -9.54 -10.43
CA THR A 30 7.87 -8.90 -10.80
C THR A 30 9.05 -9.48 -10.03
N TYR A 31 8.84 -9.87 -8.78
CA TYR A 31 9.86 -10.45 -7.91
C TYR A 31 9.48 -11.90 -7.55
N PRO A 32 9.69 -12.88 -8.43
CA PRO A 32 9.28 -14.26 -8.20
C PRO A 32 10.06 -14.94 -7.05
N THR A 33 11.25 -14.43 -6.72
CA THR A 33 12.03 -14.86 -5.55
C THR A 33 11.68 -13.97 -4.36
N HIS A 34 10.54 -14.25 -3.74
CA HIS A 34 10.05 -13.55 -2.56
C HIS A 34 9.68 -14.53 -1.44
N ARG A 35 9.58 -14.05 -0.20
CA ARG A 35 9.08 -14.82 0.93
C ARG A 35 7.86 -14.15 1.53
N ILE A 36 6.71 -14.79 1.42
CA ILE A 36 5.48 -14.31 2.05
C ILE A 36 5.61 -14.43 3.59
N ILE A 37 5.34 -13.34 4.30
CA ILE A 37 5.30 -13.28 5.77
C ILE A 37 3.85 -13.30 6.26
N PHE A 38 2.95 -12.56 5.61
CA PHE A 38 1.53 -12.50 5.96
C PHE A 38 0.65 -12.17 4.73
N PRO A 39 -0.53 -12.80 4.56
CA PRO A 39 -0.95 -14.02 5.23
C PRO A 39 -0.09 -15.20 4.74
N ILE A 40 0.09 -16.24 5.57
CA ILE A 40 0.93 -17.41 5.21
C ILE A 40 0.47 -18.07 3.90
N THR A 41 -0.81 -17.94 3.53
CA THR A 41 -1.35 -18.47 2.28
C THR A 41 -0.73 -17.84 1.02
N GLY A 42 -0.23 -16.60 1.11
CA GLY A 42 0.24 -15.83 -0.05
C GLY A 42 -0.85 -15.48 -1.06
N ILE A 43 -2.11 -15.78 -0.75
CA ILE A 43 -3.24 -15.51 -1.65
C ILE A 43 -3.70 -14.07 -1.45
N ILE A 44 -3.65 -13.30 -2.53
CA ILE A 44 -4.28 -11.98 -2.59
C ILE A 44 -5.77 -12.19 -2.90
N PRO A 45 -6.70 -11.80 -2.01
CA PRO A 45 -8.13 -11.99 -2.25
C PRO A 45 -8.61 -11.07 -3.38
N SER A 46 -9.54 -11.55 -4.19
CA SER A 46 -10.10 -10.80 -5.32
C SER A 46 -11.01 -9.64 -4.92
N ALA A 47 -11.50 -9.62 -3.67
CA ALA A 47 -12.40 -8.61 -3.14
C ALA A 47 -12.18 -8.42 -1.62
N GLY A 48 -12.76 -7.34 -1.08
CA GLY A 48 -12.64 -6.98 0.34
C GLY A 48 -11.26 -6.45 0.71
N ASP A 49 -11.13 -5.91 1.93
CA ASP A 49 -9.84 -5.41 2.40
C ASP A 49 -8.88 -6.54 2.75
N PHE A 50 -7.59 -6.30 2.49
CA PHE A 50 -6.54 -7.25 2.76
C PHE A 50 -5.27 -6.57 3.24
N ARG A 51 -4.40 -7.39 3.83
CA ARG A 51 -3.04 -7.03 4.18
C ARG A 51 -2.09 -8.07 3.62
N LEU A 52 -0.99 -7.61 3.03
CA LEU A 52 0.13 -8.43 2.58
C LEU A 52 1.39 -7.93 3.28
N VAL A 53 2.25 -8.85 3.73
CA VAL A 53 3.63 -8.58 4.16
C VAL A 53 4.51 -9.61 3.46
N VAL A 54 5.51 -9.13 2.74
CA VAL A 54 6.41 -9.95 1.91
C VAL A 54 7.84 -9.45 2.04
N GLU A 55 8.80 -10.38 2.05
CA GLU A 55 10.21 -10.07 1.94
C GLU A 55 10.68 -10.25 0.49
N ILE A 56 11.29 -9.21 -0.06
CA ILE A 56 11.88 -9.16 -1.41
C ILE A 56 13.28 -8.60 -1.26
N ASN A 57 14.30 -9.32 -1.75
CA ASN A 57 15.71 -8.89 -1.70
C ASN A 57 16.20 -8.47 -0.30
N GLY A 58 15.69 -9.10 0.76
CA GLY A 58 16.04 -8.78 2.15
C GLY A 58 15.33 -7.55 2.74
N GLN A 59 14.34 -7.01 2.03
CA GLN A 59 13.50 -5.89 2.47
C GLN A 59 12.06 -6.36 2.69
N ILE A 60 11.46 -5.95 3.80
CA ILE A 60 10.09 -6.25 4.19
C ILE A 60 9.15 -5.14 3.72
N ILE A 61 8.18 -5.54 2.90
CA ILE A 61 7.23 -4.68 2.21
C ILE A 61 5.83 -5.07 2.62
N ALA A 62 5.01 -4.09 2.99
CA ALA A 62 3.62 -4.29 3.36
C ALA A 62 2.65 -3.52 2.48
N VAL A 63 1.47 -4.11 2.26
CA VAL A 63 0.31 -3.49 1.63
C VAL A 63 -0.87 -3.61 2.61
N GLU A 64 -1.54 -2.50 2.92
CA GLU A 64 -2.70 -2.43 3.82
C GLU A 64 -3.83 -1.66 3.13
N THR A 65 -4.91 -2.35 2.74
CA THR A 65 -6.00 -1.69 2.00
C THR A 65 -7.10 -1.12 2.88
N GLN A 66 -7.19 -1.52 4.16
CA GLN A 66 -8.21 -1.02 5.07
C GLN A 66 -7.92 0.44 5.46
N GLY A 67 -8.40 1.38 4.62
CA GLY A 67 -8.12 2.81 4.74
C GLY A 67 -9.29 3.67 5.24
N ASP A 68 -10.21 3.06 5.99
CA ASP A 68 -11.44 3.71 6.46
C ASP A 68 -11.31 4.22 7.90
N PRO A 69 -12.03 5.28 8.28
CA PRO A 69 -12.08 5.72 9.68
C PRO A 69 -12.65 4.62 10.59
N LYS A 70 -12.27 4.62 11.87
CA LYS A 70 -12.74 3.66 12.89
C LYS A 70 -12.34 2.21 12.62
N THR A 71 -11.26 1.97 11.88
CA THR A 71 -10.70 0.63 11.63
C THR A 71 -9.33 0.43 12.29
N ASP A 72 -8.98 1.30 13.24
CA ASP A 72 -7.68 1.31 13.93
C ASP A 72 -6.48 1.36 12.97
N LEU A 73 -6.57 2.13 11.88
CA LEU A 73 -5.52 2.20 10.87
C LEU A 73 -4.15 2.55 11.49
N GLU A 74 -4.10 3.47 12.45
CA GLU A 74 -2.84 3.81 13.15
C GLU A 74 -2.20 2.57 13.79
N LYS A 75 -2.97 1.80 14.57
CA LYS A 75 -2.48 0.58 15.21
C LYS A 75 -2.02 -0.44 14.19
N ARG A 76 -2.76 -0.56 13.07
CA ARG A 76 -2.44 -1.45 11.96
C ARG A 76 -1.12 -1.06 11.28
N LEU A 77 -0.87 0.23 11.08
CA LEU A 77 0.38 0.72 10.50
C LEU A 77 1.55 0.62 11.48
N PHE A 78 1.33 0.84 12.78
CA PHE A 78 2.35 0.61 13.81
C PHE A 78 2.73 -0.86 13.91
N ASP A 79 1.78 -1.77 13.81
CA ASP A 79 2.05 -3.22 13.75
C ASP A 79 2.98 -3.57 12.56
N LEU A 80 2.73 -2.98 11.38
CA LEU A 80 3.61 -3.13 10.21
C LEU A 80 5.01 -2.54 10.46
N ALA A 81 5.09 -1.36 11.07
CA ALA A 81 6.36 -0.68 11.33
C ALA A 81 7.21 -1.36 12.42
N ASP A 82 6.57 -1.84 13.49
CA ASP A 82 7.23 -2.26 14.73
C ASP A 82 7.36 -3.78 14.83
N ASN A 83 6.30 -4.54 14.52
CA ASN A 83 6.29 -6.00 14.69
C ASN A 83 6.80 -6.70 13.43
N PHE A 84 6.35 -6.24 12.25
CA PHE A 84 6.87 -6.75 10.98
C PHE A 84 8.17 -6.09 10.54
N ASN A 85 8.57 -4.98 11.16
CA ASN A 85 9.79 -4.24 10.83
C ASN A 85 9.86 -3.77 9.36
N CYS A 86 8.71 -3.44 8.77
CA CYS A 86 8.66 -3.07 7.35
C CYS A 86 9.55 -1.86 7.04
N GLU A 87 10.25 -1.91 5.89
CA GLU A 87 10.94 -0.76 5.31
C GLU A 87 10.06 -0.01 4.31
N LEU A 88 9.08 -0.66 3.72
CA LEU A 88 8.10 -0.03 2.83
C LEU A 88 6.67 -0.43 3.25
N ILE A 89 5.82 0.56 3.47
CA ILE A 89 4.38 0.37 3.73
C ILE A 89 3.59 1.09 2.64
N LEU A 90 2.71 0.38 1.95
CA LEU A 90 1.70 0.97 1.08
C LEU A 90 0.34 0.89 1.77
N CYS A 91 -0.38 2.00 1.88
CA CYS A 91 -1.68 2.00 2.53
C CYS A 91 -2.72 2.87 1.83
N ALA A 92 -4.00 2.50 1.97
CA ALA A 92 -5.10 3.36 1.57
C ALA A 92 -5.45 4.38 2.65
N THR A 93 -5.87 5.58 2.26
CA THR A 93 -6.39 6.60 3.19
C THR A 93 -7.57 7.36 2.59
N ARG A 94 -8.33 8.06 3.45
CA ARG A 94 -9.29 9.09 3.02
C ARG A 94 -8.53 10.38 2.69
N THR A 95 -9.24 11.39 2.19
CA THR A 95 -8.66 12.70 1.83
C THR A 95 -8.31 13.56 3.04
N ARG A 96 -8.85 13.24 4.23
CA ARG A 96 -8.67 13.98 5.48
C ARG A 96 -9.06 13.12 6.69
N GLY A 97 -8.71 13.60 7.88
CA GLY A 97 -9.17 13.04 9.16
C GLY A 97 -8.31 11.87 9.64
N GLU A 98 -8.93 10.98 10.42
CA GLU A 98 -8.29 9.90 11.17
C GLU A 98 -7.27 9.09 10.37
N THR A 99 -7.59 8.71 9.13
CA THR A 99 -6.71 7.84 8.33
C THR A 99 -5.51 8.58 7.75
N VAL A 100 -5.63 9.88 7.52
CA VAL A 100 -4.47 10.74 7.18
C VAL A 100 -3.59 10.95 8.41
N TRP A 101 -4.20 11.17 9.58
CA TRP A 101 -3.47 11.29 10.84
C TRP A 101 -2.70 10.02 11.17
N ALA A 102 -3.27 8.84 10.95
CA ALA A 102 -2.59 7.56 11.13
C ALA A 102 -1.26 7.47 10.34
N VAL A 103 -1.24 7.94 9.08
CA VAL A 103 0.00 8.00 8.28
C VAL A 103 0.99 9.01 8.86
N ASN A 104 0.52 10.19 9.24
CA ASN A 104 1.36 11.22 9.85
C ASN A 104 1.98 10.74 11.16
N GLU A 105 1.27 9.94 11.96
CA GLU A 105 1.80 9.36 13.19
C GLU A 105 2.93 8.35 12.92
N VAL A 106 2.85 7.57 11.84
CA VAL A 106 3.95 6.70 11.40
C VAL A 106 5.17 7.52 10.99
N VAL A 107 4.96 8.57 10.20
CA VAL A 107 6.03 9.50 9.78
C VAL A 107 6.70 10.12 11.00
N ASN A 108 5.92 10.78 11.86
CA ASN A 108 6.42 11.54 12.99
C ASN A 108 7.08 10.67 14.06
N ARG A 109 6.56 9.46 14.31
CA ARG A 109 7.00 8.63 15.43
C ARG A 109 7.91 7.48 15.04
N ARG A 110 7.93 7.05 13.78
CA ARG A 110 8.78 5.94 13.28
C ARG A 110 9.77 6.37 12.20
N GLY A 111 9.78 7.65 11.80
CA GLY A 111 10.76 8.20 10.88
C GLY A 111 10.62 7.66 9.45
N PHE A 112 9.39 7.36 9.03
CA PHE A 112 9.11 6.99 7.65
C PHE A 112 9.03 8.24 6.78
N GLU A 113 9.60 8.20 5.59
CA GLU A 113 9.42 9.23 4.57
C GLU A 113 8.08 9.02 3.86
N PRO A 114 7.21 10.04 3.80
CA PRO A 114 5.91 9.91 3.16
C PRO A 114 5.97 10.13 1.64
N ILE A 115 5.28 9.27 0.89
CA ILE A 115 4.90 9.51 -0.50
C ILE A 115 3.37 9.53 -0.56
N TRP A 116 2.80 10.66 -0.96
CA TRP A 116 1.36 10.79 -1.14
C TRP A 116 0.99 10.68 -2.61
N THR A 117 0.02 9.84 -2.93
CA THR A 117 -0.49 9.74 -4.30
C THR A 117 -1.98 9.41 -4.29
N SER A 118 -2.69 9.72 -5.36
CA SER A 118 -4.10 9.34 -5.52
C SER A 118 -4.26 8.25 -6.59
N THR A 119 -5.47 7.68 -6.66
CA THR A 119 -5.89 6.95 -7.87
C THR A 119 -6.11 7.94 -9.02
N TYR A 120 -6.22 7.41 -10.24
CA TYR A 120 -6.65 8.22 -11.38
C TYR A 120 -8.15 8.49 -11.31
N GLU A 121 -8.51 9.77 -11.37
CA GLU A 121 -9.91 10.17 -11.41
C GLU A 121 -10.40 10.25 -12.85
N ILE A 122 -11.25 9.29 -13.23
CA ILE A 122 -11.85 9.22 -14.55
C ILE A 122 -13.38 9.15 -14.44
N ARG A 123 -14.08 9.68 -15.44
CA ARG A 123 -15.55 9.65 -15.48
C ARG A 123 -16.13 8.35 -16.02
N ASN A 124 -15.37 7.64 -16.86
CA ASN A 124 -15.84 6.42 -17.50
C ASN A 124 -15.50 5.19 -16.65
N ASN A 125 -16.51 4.67 -15.95
CA ASN A 125 -16.36 3.51 -15.06
C ASN A 125 -15.92 2.23 -15.79
N SER A 126 -16.14 2.11 -17.11
CA SER A 126 -15.69 0.93 -17.88
C SER A 126 -14.17 0.77 -17.87
N ASN A 127 -13.44 1.84 -17.58
CA ASN A 127 -11.98 1.85 -17.60
C ASN A 127 -11.37 1.73 -16.20
N TYR A 128 -12.15 1.56 -15.13
CA TYR A 128 -11.65 1.50 -13.75
C TYR A 128 -10.57 0.42 -13.57
N THR A 129 -10.81 -0.80 -14.06
CA THR A 129 -9.81 -1.88 -14.00
C THR A 129 -8.51 -1.50 -14.70
N LEU A 130 -8.60 -0.89 -15.90
CA LEU A 130 -7.43 -0.47 -16.64
C LEU A 130 -6.64 0.61 -15.90
N VAL A 131 -7.30 1.64 -15.38
CA VAL A 131 -6.60 2.75 -14.71
C VAL A 131 -6.03 2.35 -13.35
N ASN A 132 -6.67 1.43 -12.63
CA ASN A 132 -6.14 0.88 -11.38
C ASN A 132 -4.85 0.08 -11.65
N ARG A 133 -4.83 -0.72 -12.73
CA ARG A 133 -3.61 -1.43 -13.19
C ARG A 133 -2.51 -0.48 -13.61
N LEU A 134 -2.82 0.53 -14.43
CA LEU A 134 -1.83 1.54 -14.84
C LEU A 134 -1.27 2.28 -13.63
N LYS A 135 -2.13 2.63 -12.66
CA LYS A 135 -1.69 3.29 -11.44
C LYS A 135 -0.78 2.39 -10.61
N ALA A 136 -1.12 1.10 -10.45
CA ALA A 136 -0.27 0.12 -9.80
C ALA A 136 1.11 0.01 -10.46
N SER A 137 1.16 -0.06 -11.80
CA SER A 137 2.42 -0.07 -12.56
C SER A 137 3.25 1.20 -12.32
N HIS A 138 2.63 2.38 -12.35
CA HIS A 138 3.34 3.63 -12.06
C HIS A 138 3.84 3.74 -10.62
N ILE A 139 3.11 3.17 -9.65
CA ILE A 139 3.59 3.10 -8.26
C ILE A 139 4.84 2.21 -8.19
N LEU A 140 4.83 1.05 -8.83
CA LEU A 140 6.00 0.17 -8.85
C LEU A 140 7.20 0.82 -9.55
N ASP A 141 6.99 1.42 -10.72
CA ASP A 141 8.01 2.15 -11.48
C ASP A 141 8.63 3.30 -10.67
N LEU A 142 7.80 4.07 -9.95
CA LEU A 142 8.27 5.12 -9.04
C LEU A 142 9.18 4.54 -7.94
N LEU A 143 8.74 3.47 -7.26
CA LEU A 143 9.49 2.86 -6.17
C LEU A 143 10.83 2.30 -6.64
N GLN A 144 10.86 1.66 -7.82
CA GLN A 144 12.08 1.14 -8.44
C GLN A 144 13.02 2.28 -8.85
N THR A 145 12.48 3.32 -9.50
CA THR A 145 13.26 4.50 -9.94
C THR A 145 13.93 5.22 -8.77
N LEU A 146 13.26 5.26 -7.62
CA LEU A 146 13.78 5.85 -6.39
C LEU A 146 14.70 4.89 -5.60
N ASN A 147 14.93 3.66 -6.07
CA ASN A 147 15.66 2.60 -5.36
C ASN A 147 15.09 2.32 -3.96
N ILE A 148 13.76 2.37 -3.82
CA ILE A 148 13.06 1.99 -2.60
C ILE A 148 12.84 0.47 -2.56
N ILE A 149 12.73 -0.18 -3.72
CA ILE A 149 12.63 -1.64 -3.94
C ILE A 149 13.51 -2.08 -5.11
#